data_AF-A0A7W1B8I9-F1
#
_entry.id   AF-A0A7W1B8I9-F1
#
_cell.length_a   1.000
_cell.length_b   1.000
_cell.length_c   1.000
_cell.angle_alpha   90.00
_cell.angle_beta   90.00
_cell.angle_gamma   90.00
#
_symmetry.space_group_name_H-M   'P 1'
#
loop_
_entity.id
_entity.type
_entity.pdbx_description
1 polymer ?
#
loop_
_entity_poly.entity_id
_entity_poly.type
_entity_poly.pdbx_seq_one_letter_code
_entity_poly.pdbx_strand_id
1 'polypeptide(L)'
;MKLVPGLYESPITSELDDALGHLADTLGSTRESITEEEAPHLLARLLHEASLRALRNVRASAEAPDGPERTSDRLQLQVALANEVLTLLGKLAPKSGISDDEAIRQPPELLLALRELADVRLGTLAIARPTLPLRQSDLLVNGPRDLRIGHEVRLELASADRVDLLVSFVKWSGFRLLRPELMAFLARRPGGLRVLTTTYLGATDAAAVEGLLELGANVKVS
;
A
#
# COMPACT_ATOMS: atom_id res chain seq x y z
N MET A 1 -11.31 -22.60 -17.08
CA MET A 1 -11.92 -21.83 -15.97
C MET A 1 -13.36 -22.30 -15.73
N LYS A 2 -13.84 -22.46 -14.49
CA LYS A 2 -15.28 -22.75 -14.23
C LYS A 2 -16.00 -21.42 -14.00
N LEU A 3 -16.87 -21.02 -14.92
CA LEU A 3 -17.69 -19.82 -14.77
C LEU A 3 -18.90 -20.11 -13.87
N VAL A 4 -19.21 -19.19 -12.97
CA VAL A 4 -20.36 -19.27 -12.05
C VAL A 4 -21.14 -17.95 -12.10
N PRO A 5 -22.48 -17.99 -11.91
CA PRO A 5 -23.26 -16.77 -11.73
C PRO A 5 -22.68 -15.90 -10.61
N GLY A 6 -22.56 -14.60 -10.85
CA GLY A 6 -21.94 -13.65 -9.93
C GLY A 6 -20.49 -13.26 -10.26
N LEU A 7 -19.93 -13.73 -11.39
CA LEU A 7 -18.74 -13.09 -11.97
C LEU A 7 -19.15 -11.76 -12.64
N TYR A 8 -18.54 -10.65 -12.24
CA TYR A 8 -18.79 -9.31 -12.78
C TYR A 8 -17.49 -8.49 -12.82
N GLU A 9 -17.51 -7.34 -13.53
CA GLU A 9 -16.40 -6.37 -13.59
C GLU A 9 -15.02 -6.97 -13.93
N SER A 10 -15.01 -7.89 -14.91
CA SER A 10 -13.78 -8.56 -15.37
C SER A 10 -13.51 -8.23 -16.84
N PRO A 11 -12.29 -7.81 -17.20
CA PRO A 11 -11.89 -7.67 -18.60
C PRO A 11 -12.05 -9.00 -19.33
N ILE A 12 -12.68 -8.97 -20.51
CA ILE A 12 -12.84 -10.17 -21.34
C ILE A 12 -11.50 -10.50 -22.01
N THR A 13 -10.76 -11.43 -21.42
CA THR A 13 -9.56 -12.02 -22.02
C THR A 13 -9.96 -13.09 -23.04
N SER A 14 -9.05 -13.50 -23.92
CA SER A 14 -9.31 -14.60 -24.87
C SER A 14 -9.77 -15.88 -24.16
N GLU A 15 -9.13 -16.23 -23.03
CA GLU A 15 -9.56 -17.41 -22.24
C GLU A 15 -10.98 -17.26 -21.68
N LEU A 16 -11.34 -16.05 -21.20
CA LEU A 16 -12.69 -15.80 -20.68
C LEU A 16 -13.73 -15.79 -21.82
N ASP A 17 -13.42 -15.23 -22.98
CA ASP A 17 -14.32 -15.22 -24.13
C ASP A 17 -14.60 -16.64 -24.65
N ASP A 18 -13.56 -17.47 -24.76
CA ASP A 18 -13.69 -18.89 -25.13
C ASP A 18 -14.58 -19.64 -24.12
N ALA A 19 -14.34 -19.42 -22.82
CA ALA A 19 -15.14 -20.03 -21.75
C ALA A 19 -16.60 -19.56 -21.76
N LEU A 20 -16.86 -18.29 -22.08
CA LEU A 20 -18.21 -17.76 -22.25
C LEU A 20 -18.90 -18.37 -23.48
N GLY A 21 -18.18 -18.55 -24.59
CA GLY A 21 -18.69 -19.19 -25.79
C GLY A 21 -19.19 -20.62 -25.53
N HIS A 22 -18.46 -21.40 -24.74
CA HIS A 22 -18.87 -22.77 -24.36
C HIS A 22 -20.11 -22.83 -23.45
N LEU A 23 -20.50 -21.72 -22.81
CA LEU A 23 -21.61 -21.66 -21.87
C LEU A 23 -22.78 -20.79 -22.36
N ALA A 24 -22.73 -20.32 -23.60
CA ALA A 24 -23.73 -19.42 -24.18
C ALA A 24 -25.17 -19.96 -24.13
N ASP A 25 -25.34 -21.28 -24.17
CA ASP A 25 -26.66 -21.94 -24.09
C ASP A 25 -27.23 -22.02 -22.65
N THR A 26 -26.40 -21.74 -21.64
CA THR A 26 -26.76 -21.91 -20.21
C THR A 26 -26.64 -20.64 -19.38
N LEU A 27 -25.74 -19.72 -19.75
CA LEU A 27 -25.50 -18.47 -19.04
C LEU A 27 -25.47 -17.31 -20.04
N GLY A 28 -26.26 -16.27 -19.75
CA GLY A 28 -26.19 -15.00 -20.48
C GLY A 28 -25.03 -14.14 -19.97
N SER A 29 -24.39 -13.40 -20.87
CA SER A 29 -23.39 -12.38 -20.52
C SER A 29 -23.85 -11.01 -20.97
N THR A 30 -23.70 -10.00 -20.10
CA THR A 30 -23.85 -8.58 -20.46
C THR A 30 -22.45 -8.00 -20.59
N ARG A 31 -22.20 -7.27 -21.68
CA ARG A 31 -20.87 -6.74 -22.02
C ARG A 31 -20.99 -5.24 -22.24
N GLU A 32 -20.01 -4.50 -21.74
CA GLU A 32 -19.86 -3.06 -21.98
C GLU A 32 -18.44 -2.80 -22.50
N SER A 33 -18.29 -1.76 -23.32
CA SER A 33 -16.98 -1.33 -23.80
C SER A 33 -16.19 -0.67 -22.67
N ILE A 34 -14.90 -0.97 -22.58
CA ILE A 34 -14.01 -0.31 -21.63
C ILE A 34 -13.82 1.15 -22.06
N THR A 35 -14.03 2.09 -21.14
CA THR A 35 -13.84 3.53 -21.36
C THR A 35 -12.36 3.92 -21.32
N GLU A 36 -12.00 5.07 -21.91
CA GLU A 36 -10.62 5.57 -21.87
C GLU A 36 -10.17 5.91 -20.44
N GLU A 37 -11.10 6.36 -19.60
CA GLU A 37 -10.84 6.71 -18.20
C GLU A 37 -10.55 5.48 -17.32
N GLU A 38 -11.24 4.36 -17.56
CA GLU A 38 -11.09 3.14 -16.76
C GLU A 38 -9.94 2.24 -17.25
N ALA A 39 -9.61 2.32 -18.54
CA ALA A 39 -8.65 1.44 -19.19
C ALA A 39 -7.28 1.38 -18.47
N PRO A 40 -6.64 2.50 -18.06
CA PRO A 40 -5.32 2.44 -17.41
C PRO A 40 -5.33 1.59 -16.14
N HIS A 41 -6.37 1.72 -15.32
CA HIS A 41 -6.48 1.01 -14.04
C HIS A 41 -6.80 -0.47 -14.24
N LEU A 42 -7.74 -0.79 -15.14
CA LEU A 42 -8.13 -2.17 -15.43
C LEU A 42 -6.96 -2.96 -16.04
N LEU A 43 -6.28 -2.40 -17.03
CA LEU A 43 -5.16 -3.04 -17.70
C LEU A 43 -3.93 -3.16 -16.79
N ALA A 44 -3.64 -2.15 -15.96
CA ALA A 44 -2.58 -2.24 -14.97
C ALA A 44 -2.83 -3.37 -13.96
N ARG A 45 -4.08 -3.57 -13.52
CA ARG A 45 -4.43 -4.68 -12.61
C ARG A 45 -4.22 -6.04 -13.27
N LEU A 46 -4.63 -6.20 -14.53
CA LEU A 46 -4.39 -7.42 -15.30
C LEU A 46 -2.89 -7.74 -15.41
N LEU A 47 -2.08 -6.73 -15.75
CA LEU A 47 -0.62 -6.85 -15.82
C LEU A 47 -0.01 -7.19 -14.47
N HIS A 48 -0.46 -6.53 -13.38
CA HIS A 48 0.01 -6.81 -12.03
C HIS A 48 -0.16 -8.28 -11.65
N GLU A 49 -1.36 -8.84 -11.89
CA GLU A 49 -1.63 -10.24 -11.59
C GLU A 49 -0.75 -11.20 -12.41
N ALA A 50 -0.57 -10.89 -13.70
CA ALA A 50 0.30 -11.67 -14.58
C ALA A 50 1.77 -11.60 -14.14
N SER A 51 2.28 -10.40 -13.84
CA SER A 51 3.64 -10.17 -13.32
C SER A 51 3.86 -10.88 -11.99
N LEU A 52 2.89 -10.86 -11.07
CA LEU A 52 2.98 -11.57 -9.79
C LEU A 52 3.05 -13.10 -10.00
N ARG A 53 2.23 -13.65 -10.90
CA ARG A 53 2.31 -15.07 -11.28
C ARG A 53 3.65 -15.40 -11.91
N ALA A 54 4.17 -14.56 -12.81
CA ALA A 54 5.46 -14.76 -13.45
C ALA A 54 6.60 -14.76 -12.41
N LEU A 55 6.69 -13.72 -11.58
CA LEU A 55 7.72 -13.56 -10.53
C LEU A 55 7.72 -14.73 -9.53
N ARG A 56 6.53 -15.23 -9.12
CA ARG A 56 6.42 -16.39 -8.22
C ARG A 56 6.92 -17.69 -8.85
N ASN A 57 6.84 -17.82 -10.16
CA ASN A 57 7.16 -19.04 -10.91
C ASN A 57 8.49 -18.98 -11.68
N VAL A 58 9.30 -17.94 -11.47
CA VAL A 58 10.68 -17.89 -11.99
C VAL A 58 11.45 -19.09 -11.44
N ARG A 59 11.90 -19.97 -12.33
CA ARG A 59 12.67 -21.17 -11.98
C ARG A 59 14.15 -20.82 -11.94
N ALA A 60 14.75 -20.89 -10.75
CA ALA A 60 16.20 -20.97 -10.60
C ALA A 60 16.72 -22.26 -11.26
N SER A 61 17.97 -22.25 -11.72
CA SER A 61 18.55 -23.38 -12.45
C SER A 61 18.42 -24.68 -11.64
N ALA A 62 18.02 -25.77 -12.31
CA ALA A 62 17.65 -27.04 -11.66
C ALA A 62 18.84 -27.78 -11.00
N GLU A 63 20.06 -27.30 -11.21
CA GLU A 63 21.30 -27.94 -10.77
C GLU A 63 21.79 -27.48 -9.38
N ALA A 64 21.20 -26.42 -8.81
CA ALA A 64 21.60 -25.93 -7.50
C ALA A 64 20.89 -26.72 -6.37
N PRO A 65 21.62 -27.29 -5.40
CA PRO A 65 21.03 -27.94 -4.24
C PRO A 65 20.16 -26.95 -3.43
N ASP A 66 19.13 -27.48 -2.75
CA ASP A 66 18.26 -26.67 -1.89
C ASP A 66 19.10 -25.98 -0.78
N GLY A 67 19.30 -24.67 -0.95
CA GLY A 67 20.18 -23.87 -0.10
C GLY A 67 20.08 -22.36 -0.37
N PRO A 68 20.80 -21.53 0.40
CA PRO A 68 20.81 -20.07 0.25
C PRO A 68 21.25 -19.59 -1.14
N GLU A 69 22.05 -20.39 -1.84
CA GLU A 69 22.51 -20.14 -3.22
C GLU A 69 21.34 -20.16 -4.22
N ARG A 70 20.43 -21.13 -4.11
CA ARG A 70 19.22 -21.25 -4.96
C ARG A 70 18.24 -20.09 -4.75
N THR A 71 18.13 -19.59 -3.52
CA THR A 71 17.26 -18.43 -3.20
C THR A 71 17.85 -17.14 -3.76
N SER A 72 19.17 -17.00 -3.72
CA SER A 72 19.89 -15.87 -4.31
C SER A 72 19.78 -15.86 -5.84
N ASP A 73 19.91 -17.02 -6.49
CA ASP A 73 19.74 -17.18 -7.95
C ASP A 73 18.31 -16.80 -8.39
N ARG A 74 17.29 -17.33 -7.69
CA ARG A 74 15.89 -16.97 -7.98
C ARG A 74 15.64 -15.47 -7.83
N LEU A 75 16.15 -14.85 -6.76
CA LEU A 75 15.97 -13.42 -6.52
C LEU A 75 16.64 -12.58 -7.62
N GLN A 76 17.83 -12.97 -8.08
CA GLN A 76 18.52 -12.29 -9.19
C GLN A 76 17.69 -12.37 -10.48
N LEU A 77 17.13 -13.53 -10.81
CA LEU A 77 16.26 -13.70 -11.98
C LEU A 77 14.97 -12.88 -11.86
N GLN A 78 14.37 -12.80 -10.67
CA GLN A 78 13.20 -11.96 -10.43
C GLN A 78 13.52 -10.47 -10.65
N VAL A 79 14.67 -10.01 -10.17
CA VAL A 79 15.13 -8.62 -10.38
C VAL A 79 15.41 -8.35 -11.86
N ALA A 80 16.06 -9.29 -12.56
CA ALA A 80 16.31 -9.17 -13.99
C ALA A 80 15.00 -9.04 -14.79
N LEU A 81 14.01 -9.90 -14.50
CA LEU A 81 12.69 -9.83 -15.11
C LEU A 81 11.98 -8.49 -14.83
N ALA A 82 12.04 -8.00 -13.58
CA ALA A 82 11.45 -6.72 -13.22
C ALA A 82 12.07 -5.54 -14.00
N ASN A 83 13.41 -5.51 -14.08
CA ASN A 83 14.13 -4.48 -14.84
C ASN A 83 13.86 -4.57 -16.36
N GLU A 84 13.70 -5.77 -16.91
CA GLU A 84 13.33 -5.96 -18.31
C GLU A 84 11.93 -5.42 -18.62
N VAL A 85 10.97 -5.66 -17.74
CA VAL A 85 9.61 -5.09 -17.86
C VAL A 85 9.64 -3.57 -17.80
N LEU A 86 10.39 -2.97 -16.85
CA LEU A 86 10.56 -1.51 -16.77
C LEU A 86 11.16 -0.94 -18.07
N THR A 87 12.19 -1.59 -18.60
CA THR A 87 12.83 -1.20 -19.87
C THR A 87 11.83 -1.25 -21.03
N LEU A 88 11.00 -2.29 -21.10
CA LEU A 88 9.97 -2.42 -22.13
C LEU A 88 8.91 -1.32 -22.03
N LEU A 89 8.46 -1.00 -20.82
CA LEU A 89 7.49 0.08 -20.59
C LEU A 89 8.07 1.44 -20.99
N GLY A 90 9.32 1.75 -20.62
CA GLY A 90 9.99 2.98 -21.03
C GLY A 90 10.13 3.11 -22.56
N LYS A 91 10.43 2.01 -23.25
CA LYS A 91 10.50 1.97 -24.72
C LYS A 91 9.16 2.19 -25.40
N LEU A 92 8.10 1.55 -24.91
CA LEU A 92 6.76 1.62 -25.51
C LEU A 92 6.02 2.92 -25.17
N ALA A 93 6.34 3.53 -24.02
CA ALA A 93 5.74 4.77 -23.54
C ALA A 93 6.81 5.81 -23.16
N PRO A 94 7.56 6.39 -24.13
CA PRO A 94 8.70 7.27 -23.85
C PRO A 94 8.34 8.58 -23.12
N LYS A 95 7.06 8.97 -23.11
CA LYS A 95 6.55 10.15 -22.39
C LYS A 95 5.98 9.83 -21.00
N SER A 96 6.05 8.57 -20.56
CA SER A 96 5.53 8.13 -19.25
C SER A 96 6.38 8.60 -18.07
N GLY A 97 7.62 9.03 -18.32
CA GLY A 97 8.59 9.35 -17.28
C GLY A 97 9.41 8.16 -16.79
N ILE A 98 9.08 6.93 -17.23
CA ILE A 98 9.85 5.72 -16.90
C ILE A 98 11.22 5.80 -17.57
N SER A 99 12.28 5.72 -16.77
CA SER A 99 13.68 5.70 -17.24
C SER A 99 14.46 4.52 -16.67
N ASP A 100 15.68 4.33 -17.19
CA ASP A 100 16.62 3.33 -16.69
C ASP A 100 17.05 3.59 -15.23
N ASP A 101 16.81 4.79 -14.69
CA ASP A 101 17.11 5.15 -13.30
C ASP A 101 16.21 4.45 -12.27
N GLU A 102 15.05 3.94 -12.72
CA GLU A 102 14.13 3.16 -11.88
C GLU A 102 14.56 1.69 -11.74
N ALA A 103 15.60 1.25 -12.46
CA ALA A 103 16.10 -0.12 -12.40
C ALA A 103 16.63 -0.47 -11.00
N ILE A 104 16.25 -1.65 -10.51
CA ILE A 104 16.73 -2.18 -9.23
C ILE A 104 18.22 -2.50 -9.36
N ARG A 105 19.04 -1.87 -8.51
CA ARG A 105 20.49 -2.12 -8.43
C ARG A 105 20.79 -3.49 -7.83
N GLN A 106 21.93 -4.04 -8.22
CA GLN A 106 22.50 -5.25 -7.65
C GLN A 106 23.56 -4.90 -6.59
N PRO A 107 23.61 -5.62 -5.44
CA PRO A 107 22.63 -6.61 -4.99
C PRO A 107 21.28 -5.94 -4.65
N PRO A 108 20.15 -6.68 -4.70
CA PRO A 108 18.84 -6.12 -4.41
C PRO A 108 18.74 -5.77 -2.92
N GLU A 109 18.61 -4.49 -2.63
CA GLU A 109 18.51 -3.96 -1.27
C GLU A 109 17.19 -3.21 -1.09
N LEU A 110 16.62 -3.32 0.11
CA LEU A 110 15.46 -2.56 0.50
C LEU A 110 15.87 -1.44 1.46
N LEU A 111 15.64 -0.19 1.06
CA LEU A 111 15.78 0.95 1.97
C LEU A 111 14.73 0.86 3.08
N LEU A 112 15.19 0.70 4.32
CA LEU A 112 14.32 0.56 5.50
C LEU A 112 14.05 1.89 6.22
N ALA A 113 15.04 2.79 6.23
CA ALA A 113 14.94 4.11 6.85
C ALA A 113 16.05 5.03 6.32
N LEU A 114 15.77 6.34 6.28
CA LEU A 114 16.78 7.40 6.16
C LEU A 114 16.88 8.12 7.48
N ARG A 115 18.11 8.49 7.87
CA ARG A 115 18.41 9.13 9.14
C ARG A 115 19.45 10.22 8.93
N GLU A 116 19.38 11.25 9.76
CA GLU A 116 20.44 12.25 9.81
C GLU A 116 21.76 11.61 10.22
N LEU A 117 22.86 12.02 9.59
CA LEU A 117 24.17 11.42 9.84
C LEU A 117 24.63 11.63 11.30
N ALA A 118 24.22 12.75 11.91
CA ALA A 118 24.47 13.03 13.32
C ALA A 118 23.80 11.99 14.22
N ASP A 119 22.55 11.64 13.94
CA ASP A 119 21.79 10.64 14.71
C ASP A 119 22.41 9.26 14.64
N VAL A 120 22.91 8.88 13.46
CA VAL A 120 23.62 7.62 13.24
C VAL A 120 24.92 7.58 14.05
N ARG A 121 25.72 8.65 14.00
CA ARG A 121 27.01 8.73 14.71
C ARG A 121 26.86 8.74 16.23
N LEU A 122 25.84 9.42 16.72
CA LEU A 122 25.55 9.52 18.16
C LEU A 122 24.88 8.25 18.71
N GLY A 123 24.51 7.29 17.84
CA GLY A 123 23.78 6.09 18.27
C GLY A 123 22.41 6.42 18.87
N THR A 124 21.84 7.58 18.55
CA THR A 124 20.49 7.95 18.99
C THR A 124 19.49 6.89 18.53
N LEU A 125 18.43 6.68 19.30
CA LEU A 125 17.43 5.68 18.96
C LEU A 125 16.81 6.02 17.60
N ALA A 126 16.85 5.07 16.68
CA ALA A 126 16.16 5.19 15.40
C ALA A 126 14.66 5.37 15.65
N ILE A 127 13.98 6.13 14.79
CA ILE A 127 12.52 6.15 14.76
C ILE A 127 12.05 4.70 14.66
N ALA A 128 11.24 4.26 15.62
CA ALA A 128 10.71 2.91 15.65
C ALA A 128 9.84 2.72 14.39
N ARG A 129 10.17 1.69 13.61
CA ARG A 129 9.46 1.41 12.37
C ARG A 129 8.10 0.76 12.69
N PRO A 130 7.02 1.14 11.97
CA PRO A 130 5.77 0.39 11.96
C PRO A 130 6.01 -1.10 11.72
N THR A 131 5.25 -1.95 12.39
CA THR A 131 5.34 -3.40 12.20
C THR A 131 4.62 -3.82 10.93
N LEU A 132 3.60 -3.06 10.52
CA LEU A 132 2.97 -3.16 9.21
C LEU A 132 3.71 -2.28 8.19
N PRO A 133 4.38 -2.86 7.17
CA PRO A 133 5.02 -2.06 6.13
C PRO A 133 3.97 -1.32 5.29
N LEU A 134 4.25 -0.07 4.90
CA LEU A 134 3.38 0.75 4.03
C LEU A 134 2.97 0.07 2.71
N ARG A 135 3.76 -0.89 2.21
CA ARG A 135 3.47 -1.61 0.96
C ARG A 135 2.50 -2.78 1.12
N GLN A 136 2.06 -3.05 2.35
CA GLN A 136 1.20 -4.17 2.68
C GLN A 136 -0.10 -3.68 3.31
N SER A 137 -1.20 -4.31 2.93
CA SER A 137 -2.47 -4.17 3.64
C SER A 137 -2.62 -5.31 4.63
N ASP A 138 -3.20 -5.02 5.79
CA ASP A 138 -3.51 -6.03 6.81
C ASP A 138 -4.82 -5.70 7.53
N LEU A 139 -5.40 -6.70 8.18
CA LEU A 139 -6.64 -6.60 8.95
C LEU A 139 -6.32 -6.30 10.43
N LEU A 140 -6.60 -5.07 10.85
CA LEU A 140 -6.31 -4.60 12.22
C LEU A 140 -7.53 -4.81 13.14
N VAL A 141 -7.63 -5.99 13.77
CA VAL A 141 -8.77 -6.38 14.63
C VAL A 141 -8.54 -6.21 16.13
N ASN A 142 -7.38 -5.69 16.55
CA ASN A 142 -7.03 -5.44 17.96
C ASN A 142 -7.12 -6.67 18.89
N GLY A 143 -7.01 -7.90 18.36
CA GLY A 143 -6.95 -9.10 19.18
C GLY A 143 -5.60 -9.28 19.89
N PRO A 144 -5.49 -10.19 20.88
CA PRO A 144 -4.28 -10.36 21.69
C PRO A 144 -3.01 -10.72 20.90
N ARG A 145 -3.17 -11.32 19.72
CA ARG A 145 -2.09 -11.71 18.81
C ARG A 145 -2.11 -10.95 17.49
N ASP A 146 -3.04 -10.01 17.33
CA ASP A 146 -3.23 -9.26 16.09
C ASP A 146 -2.57 -7.89 16.19
N LEU A 147 -2.34 -7.30 15.01
CA LEU A 147 -1.89 -5.93 14.93
C LEU A 147 -2.96 -4.97 15.49
N ARG A 148 -2.48 -4.00 16.26
CA ARG A 148 -3.32 -3.02 16.93
C ARG A 148 -3.20 -1.68 16.23
N ILE A 149 -4.33 -1.15 15.75
CA ILE A 149 -4.33 0.11 14.99
C ILE A 149 -3.70 1.26 15.79
N GLY A 150 -3.98 1.36 17.09
CA GLY A 150 -3.39 2.38 17.94
C GLY A 150 -1.87 2.23 18.10
N HIS A 151 -1.32 1.02 17.99
CA HIS A 151 0.13 0.83 18.00
C HIS A 151 0.76 1.27 16.68
N GLU A 152 0.22 0.82 15.55
CA GLU A 152 0.75 1.19 14.22
C GLU A 152 0.65 2.69 13.97
N VAL A 153 -0.49 3.32 14.30
CA VAL A 153 -0.66 4.78 14.16
C VAL A 153 0.38 5.56 14.95
N ARG A 154 0.76 5.11 16.15
CA ARG A 154 1.81 5.76 16.95
C ARG A 154 3.18 5.66 16.29
N LEU A 155 3.50 4.52 15.70
CA LEU A 155 4.76 4.32 14.98
C LEU A 155 4.79 5.16 13.71
N GLU A 156 3.68 5.23 12.97
CA GLU A 156 3.56 6.04 11.75
C GLU A 156 3.66 7.55 12.03
N LEU A 157 3.10 8.04 13.15
CA LEU A 157 3.21 9.45 13.56
C LEU A 157 4.65 9.91 13.75
N ALA A 158 5.56 9.00 14.14
CA ALA A 158 6.95 9.34 14.40
C ALA A 158 7.72 9.74 13.12
N SER A 159 7.35 9.18 11.97
CA SER A 159 7.96 9.48 10.67
C SER A 159 7.12 10.38 9.77
N ALA A 160 5.81 10.51 10.01
CA ALA A 160 4.90 11.27 9.15
C ALA A 160 5.34 12.73 8.93
N ASP A 161 5.19 13.24 7.71
CA ASP A 161 5.37 14.67 7.42
C ASP A 161 4.06 15.45 7.50
N ARG A 162 2.94 14.75 7.30
CA ARG A 162 1.58 15.27 7.35
C ARG A 162 0.63 14.16 7.77
N VAL A 163 -0.42 14.52 8.51
CA VAL A 163 -1.49 13.60 8.90
C VAL A 163 -2.83 14.22 8.56
N ASP A 164 -3.60 13.49 7.76
CA ASP A 164 -4.98 13.80 7.43
C ASP A 164 -5.90 12.75 8.06
N LEU A 165 -6.54 13.12 9.17
CA LEU A 165 -7.46 12.25 9.90
C LEU A 165 -8.89 12.48 9.41
N LEU A 166 -9.37 11.59 8.54
CA LEU A 166 -10.77 11.54 8.13
C LEU A 166 -11.47 10.46 8.93
N VAL A 167 -12.28 10.86 9.91
CA VAL A 167 -12.89 9.91 10.85
C VAL A 167 -14.31 10.33 11.21
N SER A 168 -15.23 9.37 11.24
CA SER A 168 -16.65 9.64 11.49
C SER A 168 -16.90 10.28 12.86
N PHE A 169 -16.22 9.82 13.91
CA PHE A 169 -16.31 10.41 15.23
C PHE A 169 -14.98 10.35 15.98
N VAL A 170 -14.77 11.31 16.88
CA VAL A 170 -13.58 11.34 17.76
C VAL A 170 -14.04 11.21 19.21
N LYS A 171 -13.49 10.23 19.92
CA LYS A 171 -13.70 10.04 21.35
C LYS A 171 -12.54 10.56 22.17
N TRP A 172 -12.83 11.09 23.36
CA TRP A 172 -11.82 11.57 24.30
C TRP A 172 -10.84 10.46 24.70
N SER A 173 -11.34 9.25 24.91
CA SER A 173 -10.51 8.08 25.22
C SER A 173 -9.51 7.78 24.10
N GLY A 174 -9.93 7.85 22.83
CA GLY A 174 -9.07 7.66 21.67
C GLY A 174 -8.01 8.76 21.54
N PHE A 175 -8.42 10.03 21.67
CA PHE A 175 -7.49 11.16 21.68
C PHE A 175 -6.40 11.01 22.75
N ARG A 176 -6.78 10.66 23.99
CA ARG A 176 -5.83 10.47 25.09
C ARG A 176 -4.77 9.41 24.81
N LEU A 177 -5.11 8.34 24.08
CA LEU A 177 -4.19 7.26 23.74
C LEU A 177 -3.10 7.68 22.75
N LEU A 178 -3.37 8.70 21.92
CA LEU A 178 -2.47 9.20 20.88
C LEU A 178 -1.88 10.58 21.21
N ARG A 179 -2.35 11.23 22.27
CA ARG A 179 -1.97 12.61 22.62
C ARG A 179 -0.45 12.83 22.70
N PRO A 180 0.35 11.95 23.35
CA PRO A 180 1.81 12.15 23.40
C PRO A 180 2.46 12.18 22.02
N GLU A 181 2.05 11.26 21.13
CA GLU A 181 2.60 11.15 19.78
C GLU A 181 2.10 12.26 18.86
N LEU A 182 0.83 12.68 18.99
CA LEU A 182 0.30 13.84 18.27
C LEU A 182 1.02 15.13 18.67
N MET A 183 1.33 15.29 19.96
CA MET A 183 2.10 16.43 20.46
C MET A 183 3.54 16.40 19.91
N ALA A 184 4.22 15.25 19.95
CA ALA A 184 5.56 15.10 19.38
C ALA A 184 5.58 15.35 17.87
N PHE A 185 4.58 14.84 17.15
CA PHE A 185 4.40 15.07 15.73
C PHE A 185 4.22 16.57 15.42
N LEU A 186 3.32 17.26 16.12
CA LEU A 186 3.05 18.68 15.88
C LEU A 186 4.21 19.59 16.30
N ALA A 187 5.01 19.18 17.27
CA ALA A 187 6.28 19.87 17.58
C ALA A 187 7.28 19.78 16.42
N ARG A 188 7.34 18.64 15.72
CA ARG A 188 8.20 18.43 14.53
C ARG A 188 7.61 19.04 13.25
N ARG A 189 6.28 19.04 13.14
CA ARG A 189 5.51 19.45 11.96
C ARG A 189 4.34 20.37 12.36
N PRO A 190 4.60 21.64 12.72
CA PRO A 190 3.54 22.58 13.10
C PRO A 190 2.49 22.73 11.99
N GLY A 191 1.21 22.63 12.34
CA GLY A 191 0.10 22.68 11.38
C GLY A 191 -0.04 21.45 10.47
N GLY A 192 0.76 20.39 10.70
CA GLY A 192 0.77 19.18 9.89
C GLY A 192 -0.41 18.22 10.12
N LEU A 193 -1.28 18.49 11.11
CA LEU A 193 -2.45 17.66 11.43
C LEU A 193 -3.74 18.34 10.95
N ARG A 194 -4.46 17.69 10.03
CA ARG A 194 -5.81 18.07 9.63
C ARG A 194 -6.80 17.00 10.07
N VAL A 195 -7.93 17.41 10.62
CA VAL A 195 -8.96 16.50 11.10
C VAL A 195 -10.29 16.89 10.47
N LEU A 196 -10.92 15.94 9.78
CA LEU A 196 -12.29 16.04 9.29
C LEU A 196 -13.13 15.03 10.06
N THR A 197 -14.13 15.53 10.80
CA THR A 197 -15.05 14.68 11.55
C THR A 197 -16.47 15.22 11.48
N THR A 198 -17.43 14.49 12.07
CA THR A 198 -18.83 14.92 12.10
C THR A 198 -19.44 14.76 13.49
N THR A 199 -20.51 15.52 13.73
CA THR A 199 -21.38 15.39 14.91
C THR A 199 -22.71 14.72 14.60
N TYR A 200 -22.86 14.09 13.43
CA TYR A 200 -24.13 13.53 12.93
C TYR A 200 -24.92 12.69 13.94
N LEU A 201 -24.25 11.92 14.81
CA LEU A 201 -24.90 11.12 15.87
C LEU A 201 -24.58 11.61 17.30
N GLY A 202 -24.04 12.82 17.46
CA GLY A 202 -23.54 13.31 18.75
C GLY A 202 -22.41 12.45 19.34
N ALA A 203 -21.79 11.59 18.53
CA ALA A 203 -20.78 10.64 18.97
C ALA A 203 -19.40 11.26 19.14
N THR A 204 -19.16 12.45 18.57
CA THR A 204 -17.89 13.17 18.75
C THR A 204 -17.90 13.91 20.08
N ASP A 205 -16.90 13.63 20.92
CA ASP A 205 -16.77 14.29 22.22
C ASP A 205 -16.13 15.68 22.03
N ALA A 206 -16.79 16.75 22.47
CA ALA A 206 -16.29 18.13 22.33
C ALA A 206 -14.89 18.30 22.95
N ALA A 207 -14.64 17.72 24.12
CA ALA A 207 -13.34 17.75 24.78
C ALA A 207 -12.21 17.16 23.91
N ALA A 208 -12.50 16.17 23.07
CA ALA A 208 -11.51 15.62 22.15
C ALA A 208 -11.17 16.57 21.01
N VAL A 209 -12.18 17.27 20.49
CA VAL A 209 -11.99 18.31 19.46
C VAL A 209 -11.22 19.49 20.05
N GLU A 210 -11.58 19.96 21.24
CA GLU A 210 -10.87 21.01 21.97
C GLU A 210 -9.41 20.62 22.20
N GLY A 211 -9.15 19.40 22.68
CA GLY A 211 -7.79 18.90 22.88
C GLY A 211 -6.96 18.84 21.59
N LEU A 212 -7.58 18.53 20.44
CA LEU A 212 -6.90 18.57 19.14
C LEU A 212 -6.57 20.00 18.72
N LEU A 213 -7.50 20.95 18.92
CA LEU A 213 -7.28 22.37 18.64
C LEU A 213 -6.17 22.95 19.51
N GLU A 214 -6.13 22.59 20.80
CA GLU A 214 -5.08 22.99 21.74
C GLU A 214 -3.68 22.53 21.30
N LEU A 215 -3.58 21.35 20.68
CA LEU A 215 -2.31 20.88 20.11
C LEU A 215 -1.91 21.62 18.83
N GLY A 216 -2.81 22.41 18.23
CA GLY A 216 -2.59 23.12 16.98
C GLY A 216 -3.04 22.37 15.73
N ALA A 217 -3.97 21.41 15.88
CA ALA A 217 -4.59 20.74 14.74
C ALA A 217 -5.57 21.65 14.00
N ASN A 218 -5.68 21.49 12.68
CA ASN A 218 -6.74 22.12 11.89
C ASN A 218 -7.95 21.19 11.84
N VAL A 219 -8.97 21.49 12.64
CA VAL A 219 -10.16 20.64 12.76
C VAL A 219 -11.35 21.27 12.04
N LYS A 220 -12.03 20.49 11.20
CA LYS A 220 -13.37 20.83 10.67
C LYS A 220 -14.36 19.76 11.09
N VAL A 221 -15.53 20.23 11.52
CA VAL A 221 -16.64 19.39 11.97
C VAL A 221 -17.85 19.65 11.08
N SER A 222 -18.44 18.59 10.54
CA SER A 222 -19.71 18.64 9.79
C SER A 222 -20.91 18.16 10.61
#